data_AF-A0A9W4N5H8-F1
#
_entry.id   AF-A0A9W4N5H8-F1
#
_cell.length_a   1.000
_cell.length_b   1.000
_cell.length_c   1.000
_cell.angle_alpha   90.00
_cell.angle_beta   90.00
_cell.angle_gamma   90.00
#
_symmetry.space_group_name_H-M   'P 1'
#
loop_
_entity.id
_entity.type
_entity.pdbx_description
1 polymer ?
#
loop_
_entity_poly.entity_id
_entity_poly.type
_entity_poly.pdbx_seq_one_letter_code
_entity_poly.pdbx_strand_id
1 'polypeptide(L)'
;MSDHEDEMDVDAPKDVQFSSDNASGKKRTTADLPIEAQDNLPWQKYRPSSLDDVSGHQDILATINRFVDTNKLPHLLLYGPPGTGKTSTILALARRIYGTKNMRQMVLELNASDDRGIDVVREQIKTFASS
;
A
#
# COMPACT_ATOMS: atom_id res chain seq x y z
N MET A 1 8.87 -9.81 59.26
CA MET A 1 9.40 -9.88 57.89
C MET A 1 8.44 -10.77 57.11
N SER A 2 7.53 -10.13 56.38
CA SER A 2 6.62 -10.80 55.43
C SER A 2 6.74 -9.98 54.16
N ASP A 3 7.70 -10.38 53.33
CA ASP A 3 7.96 -9.76 52.04
C ASP A 3 6.78 -10.11 51.12
N HIS A 4 6.07 -9.07 50.66
CA HIS A 4 5.15 -9.15 49.53
C HIS A 4 6.00 -9.02 48.28
N GLU A 5 6.20 -10.12 47.55
CA GLU A 5 6.74 -10.08 46.20
C GLU A 5 5.57 -9.79 45.24
N ASP A 6 5.50 -8.57 44.73
CA ASP A 6 4.62 -8.20 43.62
C ASP A 6 5.18 -8.85 42.33
N GLU A 7 4.49 -9.91 41.88
CA GLU A 7 4.77 -10.62 40.64
C GLU A 7 4.39 -9.72 39.45
N MET A 8 5.40 -9.16 38.78
CA MET A 8 5.22 -8.38 37.55
C MET A 8 4.95 -9.35 36.38
N ASP A 9 3.69 -9.48 35.96
CA ASP A 9 3.29 -10.18 34.74
C ASP A 9 3.93 -9.54 33.50
N VAL A 10 5.04 -10.12 33.04
CA VAL A 10 5.63 -9.80 31.75
C VAL A 10 4.93 -10.67 30.70
N ASP A 11 3.98 -10.09 29.99
CA ASP A 11 3.30 -10.70 28.84
C ASP A 11 4.34 -11.03 27.75
N ALA A 12 4.85 -12.27 27.76
CA ALA A 12 5.70 -12.80 26.71
C ALA A 12 4.86 -13.05 25.45
N PRO A 13 5.29 -12.59 24.26
CA PRO A 13 4.57 -12.89 23.03
C PRO A 13 4.60 -14.40 22.78
N LYS A 14 3.43 -14.99 22.60
CA LYS A 14 3.26 -16.43 22.31
C LYS A 14 4.11 -16.83 21.09
N ASP A 15 4.94 -17.85 21.27
CA ASP A 15 5.82 -18.41 20.25
C ASP A 15 5.09 -18.73 18.94
N VAL A 16 5.52 -18.11 17.85
CA VAL A 16 5.10 -18.48 16.49
C VAL A 16 5.87 -19.73 16.08
N GLN A 17 5.22 -20.89 16.13
CA GLN A 17 5.76 -22.12 15.54
C GLN A 17 5.77 -22.01 14.01
N PHE A 18 6.95 -21.82 13.43
CA PHE A 18 7.16 -22.00 11.99
C PHE A 18 7.42 -23.48 11.69
N SER A 19 6.37 -24.21 11.30
CA SER A 19 6.57 -25.55 10.72
C SER A 19 7.20 -25.42 9.33
N SER A 20 8.45 -25.84 9.21
CA SER A 20 9.14 -25.97 7.92
C SER A 20 8.84 -27.35 7.32
N ASP A 21 7.65 -27.51 6.74
CA ASP A 21 7.40 -28.64 5.84
C ASP A 21 7.69 -28.22 4.40
N ASN A 22 8.77 -28.82 3.89
CA ASN A 22 9.34 -28.59 2.58
C ASN A 22 8.48 -29.30 1.53
N ALA A 23 7.57 -28.56 0.88
CA ALA A 23 6.85 -29.02 -0.31
C ALA A 23 7.22 -28.13 -1.51
N SER A 24 7.75 -28.79 -2.52
CA SER A 24 8.23 -28.27 -3.79
C SER A 24 7.18 -27.47 -4.58
N GLY A 25 7.60 -26.35 -5.18
CA GLY A 25 7.02 -25.84 -6.42
C GLY A 25 5.90 -24.80 -6.33
N LYS A 26 6.24 -23.55 -5.97
CA LYS A 26 5.77 -22.31 -6.62
C LYS A 26 6.44 -21.12 -5.93
N LYS A 27 7.13 -20.25 -6.68
CA LYS A 27 7.58 -18.96 -6.16
C LYS A 27 6.32 -18.16 -5.82
N ARG A 28 5.97 -18.10 -4.53
CA ARG A 28 4.88 -17.26 -4.02
C ARG A 28 5.29 -15.82 -4.26
N THR A 29 4.72 -15.17 -5.26
CA THR A 29 4.77 -13.72 -5.37
C THR A 29 3.90 -13.16 -4.24
N THR A 30 4.26 -11.99 -3.72
CA THR A 30 3.55 -11.30 -2.64
C THR A 30 2.07 -11.00 -2.94
N ALA A 31 1.64 -11.19 -4.20
CA ALA A 31 0.29 -10.99 -4.70
C ALA A 31 -0.74 -12.05 -4.24
N ASP A 32 -0.30 -13.24 -3.78
CA ASP A 32 -1.20 -14.36 -3.44
C ASP A 32 -1.52 -14.50 -1.93
N LEU A 33 -1.18 -13.52 -1.11
CA LEU A 33 -1.44 -13.59 0.34
C LEU A 33 -2.87 -13.11 0.68
N PRO A 34 -3.59 -13.80 1.59
CA PRO A 34 -4.87 -13.31 2.12
C PRO A 34 -4.67 -11.96 2.82
N ILE A 35 -5.67 -11.08 2.69
CA ILE A 35 -5.61 -9.63 3.01
C ILE A 35 -5.08 -9.37 4.43
N GLU A 36 -5.36 -10.26 5.39
CA GLU A 36 -4.92 -10.13 6.79
C GLU A 36 -3.41 -10.38 7.01
N ALA A 37 -2.73 -11.04 6.05
CA ALA A 37 -1.30 -11.35 6.16
C ALA A 37 -0.38 -10.27 5.56
N GLN A 38 -0.90 -9.35 4.74
CA GLN A 38 -0.11 -8.23 4.19
C GLN A 38 0.00 -7.05 5.17
N ASP A 39 -0.94 -6.90 6.10
CA ASP A 39 -1.00 -5.80 7.08
C ASP A 39 -0.06 -5.98 8.30
N ASN A 40 0.59 -7.14 8.45
CA ASN A 40 1.50 -7.40 9.57
C ASN A 40 2.97 -6.97 9.33
N LEU A 41 3.26 -6.26 8.24
CA LEU A 41 4.58 -5.69 8.03
C LEU A 41 4.72 -4.36 8.81
N PRO A 42 5.72 -4.22 9.69
CA PRO A 42 5.81 -3.09 10.63
C PRO A 42 5.92 -1.72 9.95
N TRP A 43 6.41 -1.67 8.72
CA TRP A 43 6.57 -0.45 7.92
C TRP A 43 5.34 -0.12 7.05
N GLN A 44 4.41 -1.05 6.85
CA GLN A 44 3.14 -0.77 6.17
C GLN A 44 2.12 -0.11 7.10
N LYS A 45 2.22 -0.37 8.42
CA LYS A 45 1.34 0.19 9.45
C LYS A 45 1.25 1.72 9.44
N TYR A 46 2.32 2.40 9.04
CA TYR A 46 2.40 3.87 9.01
C TYR A 46 2.21 4.48 7.62
N ARG A 47 1.84 3.68 6.61
CA ARG A 47 1.59 4.22 5.27
C ARG A 47 0.29 5.05 5.30
N PRO A 48 0.32 6.33 4.88
CA PRO A 48 -0.85 7.19 4.79
C PRO A 48 -2.04 6.51 4.13
N SER A 49 -3.18 6.52 4.83
CA SER A 49 -4.43 5.95 4.34
C SER A 49 -5.26 7.00 3.62
N SER A 50 -5.23 8.23 4.14
CA SER A 50 -5.86 9.43 3.61
C SER A 50 -4.82 10.42 3.06
N LEU A 51 -5.27 11.42 2.31
CA LEU A 51 -4.40 12.51 1.85
C LEU A 51 -3.98 13.44 2.99
N ASP A 52 -4.77 13.50 4.07
CA ASP A 52 -4.49 14.34 5.24
C ASP A 52 -3.38 13.73 6.12
N ASP A 53 -3.19 12.41 6.04
CA ASP A 53 -2.11 11.67 6.72
C ASP A 53 -0.73 11.92 6.07
N VAL A 54 -0.68 12.53 4.88
CA VAL A 54 0.58 12.80 4.18
C VAL A 54 1.23 14.04 4.79
N SER A 55 2.27 13.82 5.59
CA SER A 55 3.06 14.91 6.15
C SER A 55 3.95 15.55 5.08
N GLY A 56 3.64 16.81 4.72
CA GLY A 56 4.46 17.63 3.83
C GLY A 56 3.75 18.09 2.55
N HIS A 57 4.36 19.05 1.84
CA HIS A 57 3.89 19.53 0.54
C HIS A 57 2.41 19.96 0.49
N GLN A 58 1.94 20.71 1.50
CA GLN A 58 0.54 21.11 1.61
C GLN A 58 0.02 21.87 0.38
N ASP A 59 0.85 22.69 -0.27
CA ASP A 59 0.47 23.41 -1.49
C ASP A 59 0.15 22.46 -2.67
N ILE A 60 0.92 21.38 -2.79
CA ILE A 60 0.72 20.35 -3.82
C ILE A 60 -0.55 19.56 -3.52
N LEU A 61 -0.74 19.14 -2.25
CA LEU A 61 -1.95 18.44 -1.82
C LEU A 61 -3.20 19.30 -2.01
N ALA A 62 -3.14 20.59 -1.68
CA ALA A 62 -4.24 21.54 -1.90
C ALA A 62 -4.59 21.67 -3.39
N THR A 63 -3.58 21.71 -4.26
CA THR A 63 -3.78 21.78 -5.71
C THR A 63 -4.42 20.50 -6.25
N ILE A 64 -3.92 19.33 -5.82
CA ILE A 64 -4.50 18.03 -6.19
C ILE A 64 -5.95 17.92 -5.70
N ASN A 65 -6.23 18.35 -4.46
CA ASN A 65 -7.58 18.35 -3.91
C ASN A 65 -8.53 19.19 -4.75
N ARG A 66 -8.11 20.38 -5.21
CA ARG A 66 -8.91 21.20 -6.13
C ARG A 66 -9.19 20.49 -7.46
N PHE A 67 -8.23 19.75 -8.01
CA PHE A 67 -8.44 18.98 -9.24
C PHE A 67 -9.43 17.83 -9.05
N VAL A 68 -9.40 17.18 -7.88
CA VAL A 68 -10.38 16.14 -7.50
C VAL A 68 -11.76 16.75 -7.34
N ASP A 69 -11.88 17.86 -6.62
CA ASP A 69 -13.17 18.51 -6.33
C ASP A 69 -13.82 19.08 -7.61
N THR A 70 -12.99 19.53 -8.58
CA THR A 70 -13.45 19.94 -9.91
C THR A 70 -13.67 18.77 -10.89
N ASN A 71 -13.43 17.54 -10.44
CA ASN A 71 -13.52 16.30 -11.21
C ASN A 71 -12.75 16.34 -12.54
N LYS A 72 -11.60 17.03 -12.53
CA LYS A 72 -10.73 17.25 -13.69
C LYS A 72 -9.29 16.98 -13.27
N LEU A 73 -8.95 15.70 -13.15
CA LEU A 73 -7.59 15.28 -12.81
C LEU A 73 -6.75 15.12 -14.09
N PRO A 74 -5.69 15.94 -14.30
CA PRO A 74 -4.75 15.72 -15.41
C PRO A 74 -3.85 14.52 -15.14
N HIS A 75 -3.08 14.08 -16.15
CA HIS A 75 -2.00 13.12 -15.92
C HIS A 75 -0.93 13.73 -15.00
N LEU A 76 -0.63 13.03 -13.90
CA LEU A 76 0.30 13.51 -12.87
C LEU A 76 1.65 12.81 -12.99
N LEU A 77 2.73 13.59 -12.94
CA LEU A 77 4.09 13.10 -12.76
C LEU A 77 4.59 13.53 -11.38
N LEU A 78 4.67 12.58 -10.44
CA LEU A 78 5.21 12.81 -9.11
C LEU A 78 6.69 12.41 -9.08
N TYR A 79 7.58 13.38 -8.84
CA TYR A 79 9.02 13.15 -8.77
C TYR A 79 9.62 13.78 -7.51
N GLY A 80 10.76 13.25 -7.05
CA GLY A 80 11.45 13.75 -5.85
C GLY A 80 12.24 12.66 -5.11
N PRO A 81 12.99 13.03 -4.07
CA PRO A 81 13.85 12.12 -3.28
C PRO A 81 13.10 10.88 -2.75
N PRO A 82 13.77 9.75 -2.48
CA PRO A 82 13.13 8.59 -1.88
C PRO A 82 12.52 8.95 -0.51
N GLY A 83 11.40 8.32 -0.14
CA GLY A 83 10.74 8.56 1.16
C GLY A 83 9.82 9.78 1.24
N THR A 84 9.70 10.62 0.20
CA THR A 84 8.81 11.81 0.21
C THR A 84 7.32 11.52 0.01
N GLY A 85 6.88 10.27 0.14
CA GLY A 85 5.46 9.93 0.09
C GLY A 85 4.80 9.94 -1.29
N LYS A 86 5.53 9.97 -2.42
CA LYS A 86 4.96 9.96 -3.78
C LYS A 86 3.98 8.81 -4.03
N THR A 87 4.43 7.57 -3.80
CA THR A 87 3.61 6.36 -3.95
C THR A 87 2.45 6.34 -2.95
N SER A 88 2.69 6.80 -1.71
CA SER A 88 1.64 6.90 -0.70
C SER A 88 0.56 7.91 -1.09
N THR A 89 0.96 9.04 -1.69
CA THR A 89 0.06 10.12 -2.10
C THR A 89 -0.86 9.67 -3.23
N ILE A 90 -0.33 9.02 -4.28
CA ILE A 90 -1.16 8.55 -5.39
C ILE A 90 -2.14 7.46 -4.95
N LEU A 91 -1.72 6.59 -4.01
CA LEU A 91 -2.56 5.53 -3.48
C LEU A 91 -3.70 6.08 -2.60
N ALA A 92 -3.40 7.06 -1.74
CA ALA A 92 -4.40 7.77 -0.95
C ALA A 92 -5.37 8.57 -1.85
N LEU A 93 -4.87 9.19 -2.91
CA LEU A 93 -5.68 9.89 -3.91
C LEU A 93 -6.65 8.93 -4.62
N ALA A 94 -6.16 7.78 -5.08
CA ALA A 94 -6.97 6.77 -5.73
C ALA A 94 -8.09 6.24 -4.81
N ARG A 95 -7.78 6.04 -3.52
CA ARG A 95 -8.79 5.70 -2.50
C ARG A 95 -9.83 6.79 -2.30
N ARG A 96 -9.45 8.07 -2.34
CA ARG A 96 -10.39 9.19 -2.24
C ARG A 96 -11.33 9.25 -3.44
N ILE A 97 -10.83 9.03 -4.65
CA ILE A 97 -11.63 9.15 -5.89
C ILE A 97 -12.59 7.95 -6.05
N TYR A 98 -12.08 6.73 -5.92
CA TYR A 98 -12.85 5.51 -6.24
C TYR A 98 -13.45 4.81 -5.02
N GLY A 99 -13.00 5.16 -3.81
CA GLY A 99 -13.34 4.46 -2.58
C GLY A 99 -12.60 3.12 -2.43
N THR A 100 -12.56 2.59 -1.21
CA THR A 100 -11.84 1.35 -0.89
C THR A 100 -12.41 0.11 -1.58
N LYS A 101 -13.71 0.10 -1.87
CA LYS A 101 -14.39 -1.05 -2.51
C LYS A 101 -14.12 -1.17 -4.00
N ASN A 102 -14.10 -0.04 -4.72
CA ASN A 102 -13.97 -0.04 -6.19
C ASN A 102 -12.51 0.09 -6.66
N MET A 103 -11.58 0.36 -5.73
CA MET A 103 -10.16 0.56 -6.04
C MET A 103 -9.56 -0.60 -6.85
N ARG A 104 -9.90 -1.86 -6.53
CA ARG A 104 -9.39 -3.04 -7.25
C ARG A 104 -9.84 -3.13 -8.71
N GLN A 105 -10.97 -2.54 -9.05
CA GLN A 105 -11.56 -2.61 -10.39
C GLN A 105 -11.21 -1.36 -11.22
N MET A 106 -11.06 -0.21 -10.56
CA MET A 106 -10.88 1.09 -11.20
C MET A 106 -9.42 1.58 -11.24
N VAL A 107 -8.49 0.87 -10.60
CA VAL A 107 -7.08 1.28 -10.52
C VAL A 107 -6.16 0.15 -10.96
N LEU A 108 -5.31 0.45 -11.95
CA LEU A 108 -4.21 -0.42 -12.37
C LEU A 108 -2.88 0.16 -11.86
N GLU A 109 -2.24 -0.55 -10.93
CA GLU A 109 -0.90 -0.23 -10.43
C GLU A 109 0.13 -1.14 -11.14
N LEU A 110 1.16 -0.54 -11.72
CA LEU A 110 2.28 -1.26 -12.33
C LEU A 110 3.59 -0.75 -11.71
N ASN A 111 4.33 -1.64 -11.06
CA ASN A 111 5.57 -1.33 -10.38
C ASN A 111 6.81 -1.86 -11.12
N ALA A 112 7.99 -1.47 -10.66
CA ALA A 112 9.26 -1.87 -11.28
C ALA A 112 9.59 -3.36 -11.14
N SER A 113 8.98 -4.02 -10.15
CA SER A 113 9.09 -5.45 -9.87
C SER A 113 8.19 -6.31 -10.76
N ASP A 114 7.18 -5.70 -11.39
CA ASP A 114 6.31 -6.41 -12.31
C ASP A 114 7.03 -6.56 -13.66
N ASP A 115 6.63 -7.57 -14.44
CA ASP A 115 7.26 -7.81 -15.75
C ASP A 115 6.89 -6.67 -16.71
N ARG A 116 7.79 -5.70 -16.86
CA ARG A 116 7.59 -4.47 -17.66
C ARG A 116 7.97 -4.66 -19.13
N GLY A 117 7.79 -5.86 -19.67
CA GLY A 117 8.00 -6.13 -21.09
C GLY A 117 7.16 -5.19 -21.97
N ILE A 118 7.61 -4.97 -23.21
CA ILE A 118 6.91 -4.14 -24.19
C ILE A 118 5.46 -4.61 -24.41
N ASP A 119 5.21 -5.90 -24.22
CA ASP A 119 3.91 -6.54 -24.38
C ASP A 119 2.92 -6.11 -23.28
N VAL A 120 3.38 -5.90 -22.04
CA VAL A 120 2.53 -5.40 -20.95
C VAL A 120 2.05 -3.98 -21.20
N VAL A 121 2.91 -3.13 -21.76
CA VAL A 121 2.53 -1.76 -22.14
C VAL A 121 1.50 -1.76 -23.27
N ARG A 122 1.63 -2.68 -24.24
CA ARG A 122 0.77 -2.73 -25.43
C ARG A 122 -0.56 -3.41 -25.20
N GLU A 123 -0.60 -4.43 -24.33
CA GLU A 123 -1.80 -5.23 -24.10
C GLU A 123 -2.53 -4.80 -22.83
N GLN A 124 -1.89 -4.87 -21.65
CA GLN A 124 -2.58 -4.65 -20.37
C GLN A 124 -3.04 -3.21 -20.20
N ILE A 125 -2.15 -2.23 -20.44
CA ILE A 125 -2.50 -0.81 -20.29
C ILE A 125 -3.57 -0.41 -21.32
N LYS A 126 -3.42 -0.85 -22.57
CA LYS A 126 -4.38 -0.53 -23.63
C LYS A 126 -5.75 -1.14 -23.38
N THR A 127 -5.80 -2.39 -22.92
CA THR A 127 -7.06 -3.08 -22.59
C THR A 127 -7.77 -2.37 -21.44
N PHE A 128 -7.05 -2.03 -20.37
CA PHE A 128 -7.61 -1.31 -19.21
C PHE A 128 -8.08 0.12 -19.56
N ALA A 129 -7.37 0.82 -20.45
CA ALA A 129 -7.78 2.16 -20.88
C ALA A 129 -8.94 2.16 -21.88
N SER A 130 -9.23 1.03 -22.53
CA SER A 130 -10.30 0.89 -23.54
C SER A 130 -11.58 0.26 -22.99
N SER A 131 -11.54 -0.31 -21.78
CA SER A 131 -12.66 -1.00 -21.11
C SER A 131 -13.58 -0.06 -20.35
#